data_AF-T0YLL6-F1
#
_entry.id   AF-T0YLL6-F1
#
_cell.length_a   1.000
_cell.length_b   1.000
_cell.length_c   1.000
_cell.angle_alpha   90.00
_cell.angle_beta   90.00
_cell.angle_gamma   90.00
#
_symmetry.space_group_name_H-M   'P 1'
#
loop_
_entity.id
_entity.type
_entity.pdbx_description
1 polymer ?
#
loop_
_entity_poly.entity_id
_entity_poly.type
_entity_poly.pdbx_seq_one_letter_code
_entity_poly.pdbx_strand_id
1 'polypeptide(L)' 'AGRELDLFLHRAKVQTVAVDEEQAELARAAWRRYGKGRHPAGMNFGDLFAYALARASGEDLLFKGDDFTKTDIAPA' A
#
# COMPACT_ATOMS: atom_id res chain seq x y z
N ALA A 1 19.05 -14.53 6.15
CA ALA A 1 17.85 -14.58 5.29
C ALA A 1 17.58 -13.17 4.78
N GLY A 2 17.42 -12.95 3.47
CA GLY A 2 17.23 -11.61 2.88
C GLY A 2 17.88 -11.42 1.51
N ARG A 3 19.01 -12.09 1.24
CA ARG A 3 19.79 -11.92 -0.01
C ARG A 3 18.98 -12.08 -1.29
N GLU A 4 18.06 -13.05 -1.36
CA GLU A 4 17.22 -13.25 -2.55
C GLU A 4 16.25 -12.10 -2.79
N LEU A 5 15.69 -11.52 -1.71
CA LEU A 5 14.85 -10.33 -1.78
C LEU A 5 15.66 -9.12 -2.25
N ASP A 6 16.86 -8.90 -1.68
CA ASP A 6 17.73 -7.78 -2.08
C ASP A 6 18.10 -7.87 -3.57
N LEU A 7 18.41 -9.07 -4.07
CA LEU A 7 18.68 -9.31 -5.48
C LEU A 7 17.46 -9.03 -6.36
N PHE A 8 16.26 -9.42 -5.91
CA PHE A 8 15.02 -9.14 -6.61
C PHE A 8 14.75 -7.63 -6.71
N LEU A 9 14.81 -6.91 -5.59
CA LEU A 9 14.59 -5.47 -5.52
C LEU A 9 15.58 -4.72 -6.44
N HIS A 10 16.85 -5.10 -6.40
CA HIS A 10 17.88 -4.53 -7.27
C HIS A 10 17.61 -4.81 -8.76
N ARG A 11 17.31 -6.06 -9.12
CA ARG A 11 17.08 -6.45 -10.53
C ARG A 11 15.82 -5.80 -11.11
N ALA A 12 14.77 -5.69 -10.31
CA ALA A 12 13.52 -5.02 -10.70
C ALA A 12 13.62 -3.49 -10.63
N LYS A 13 14.75 -2.93 -10.17
CA LYS A 13 14.99 -1.49 -9.98
C LYS A 13 13.91 -0.84 -9.10
N VAL A 14 13.51 -1.52 -8.04
CA VAL A 14 12.49 -1.01 -7.11
C VAL A 14 13.03 0.23 -6.40
N GLN A 15 12.31 1.34 -6.51
CA GLN A 15 12.59 2.55 -5.74
C GLN A 15 11.95 2.44 -4.37
N THR A 16 12.76 2.56 -3.31
CA THR A 16 12.23 2.67 -1.94
C THR A 16 11.87 4.13 -1.68
N VAL A 17 10.62 4.38 -1.34
CA VAL A 17 10.12 5.72 -1.01
C VAL A 17 9.95 5.82 0.50
N ALA A 18 10.46 6.90 1.09
CA ALA A 18 10.26 7.19 2.49
C ALA A 18 8.80 7.60 2.73
N VAL A 19 8.22 7.15 3.85
CA VAL A 19 6.88 7.58 4.26
C VAL A 19 6.98 9.01 4.79
N ASP A 20 6.26 9.92 4.16
CA ASP A 20 6.17 11.32 4.55
C ASP A 20 4.86 11.65 5.29
N GLU A 21 4.70 12.92 5.66
CA GLU A 21 3.54 13.41 6.41
C GLU A 21 2.23 13.32 5.59
N GLU A 22 2.29 13.58 4.28
CA GLU A 22 1.13 13.47 3.39
C GLU A 22 0.63 12.02 3.34
N GLN A 23 1.54 11.06 3.15
CA GLN A 23 1.22 9.65 3.14
C GLN A 23 0.67 9.19 4.50
N ALA A 24 1.20 9.70 5.62
CA ALA A 24 0.66 9.40 6.95
C ALA A 24 -0.79 9.89 7.13
N GLU A 25 -1.11 11.07 6.62
CA GLU A 25 -2.47 11.62 6.65
C GLU A 25 -3.44 10.83 5.76
N LEU A 26 -3.01 10.45 4.55
CA LEU A 26 -3.76 9.60 3.65
C LEU A 26 -4.02 8.21 4.25
N ALA A 27 -3.00 7.59 4.85
CA ALA A 27 -3.13 6.34 5.59
C ALA A 27 -4.16 6.45 6.71
N ARG A 28 -4.13 7.52 7.51
CA ARG A 28 -5.10 7.73 8.60
C ARG A 28 -6.53 7.88 8.08
N ALA A 29 -6.73 8.58 6.97
CA ALA A 29 -8.03 8.69 6.31
C ALA A 29 -8.51 7.33 5.78
N ALA A 30 -7.62 6.58 5.12
CA ALA A 30 -7.89 5.25 4.59
C ALA A 30 -8.30 4.26 5.68
N TRP A 31 -7.57 4.22 6.80
CA TRP A 31 -7.90 3.34 7.93
C TRP A 31 -9.31 3.58 8.47
N ARG A 32 -9.73 4.85 8.58
CA ARG A 32 -11.10 5.19 9.04
C ARG A 32 -12.18 4.68 8.07
N ARG A 33 -11.87 4.61 6.78
CA ARG A 33 -12.80 4.21 5.71
C ARG A 33 -12.79 2.69 5.45
N TYR A 34 -11.62 2.07 5.46
CA TYR A 34 -11.36 0.72 4.93
C TYR A 34 -10.76 -0.25 5.95
N GLY A 35 -10.46 0.21 7.17
CA GLY A 35 -9.75 -0.56 8.18
C GLY A 35 -10.47 -1.84 8.64
N LYS A 36 -9.67 -2.82 9.04
CA LYS A 36 -10.11 -4.11 9.56
C LYS A 36 -11.09 -3.97 10.73
N GLY A 37 -12.14 -4.79 10.70
CA GLY A 37 -13.20 -4.81 11.71
C GLY A 37 -14.30 -3.77 11.51
N ARG A 38 -14.15 -2.84 10.55
CA ARG A 38 -15.15 -1.82 10.23
C ARG A 38 -15.62 -1.85 8.77
N HIS A 39 -14.74 -2.25 7.85
CA HIS A 39 -15.05 -2.29 6.41
C HIS A 39 -14.74 -3.67 5.80
N PRO A 40 -15.50 -4.14 4.80
CA PRO A 40 -15.24 -5.41 4.12
C PRO A 40 -13.89 -5.54 3.39
N ALA A 41 -13.22 -4.41 3.11
CA ALA A 41 -11.85 -4.40 2.56
C ALA A 41 -10.83 -4.92 3.58
N GLY A 42 -11.09 -4.72 4.87
CA GLY A 42 -10.31 -5.36 5.92
C GLY A 42 -8.85 -4.90 6.04
N MET A 43 -8.49 -3.74 5.46
CA MET A 43 -7.10 -3.26 5.42
C MET A 43 -6.45 -3.32 6.80
N ASN A 44 -5.23 -3.82 6.87
CA ASN A 44 -4.39 -3.87 8.06
C ASN A 44 -3.42 -2.67 8.11
N PHE A 45 -2.61 -2.56 9.17
CA PHE A 45 -1.67 -1.43 9.33
C PHE A 45 -0.58 -1.37 8.25
N GLY A 46 -0.08 -2.53 7.78
CA GLY A 46 0.90 -2.60 6.71
C GLY A 46 0.35 -2.16 5.36
N ASP A 47 -0.91 -2.50 5.07
CA ASP A 47 -1.58 -2.12 3.81
C ASP A 47 -1.69 -0.60 3.65
N LEU A 48 -1.70 0.15 4.76
CA LEU A 48 -1.82 1.60 4.75
C LEU A 48 -0.63 2.29 4.06
N PHE A 49 0.57 1.71 4.16
CA PHE A 49 1.75 2.28 3.49
C PHE A 49 1.65 2.16 1.97
N ALA A 50 1.25 0.98 1.49
CA ALA A 50 1.03 0.73 0.07
C ALA A 50 -0.12 1.59 -0.48
N TYR A 51 -1.24 1.66 0.25
CA TYR A 51 -2.38 2.51 -0.11
C TYR A 51 -1.97 3.99 -0.20
N ALA A 52 -1.29 4.50 0.83
CA ALA A 52 -0.94 5.90 0.91
C ALA A 52 0.03 6.31 -0.19
N LEU A 53 1.04 5.48 -0.47
CA LEU A 53 1.98 5.73 -1.56
C LEU A 53 1.27 5.75 -2.91
N ALA A 54 0.43 4.75 -3.21
CA ALA A 54 -0.35 4.70 -4.45
C ALA A 54 -1.29 5.91 -4.59
N ARG A 55 -1.92 6.33 -3.49
CA ARG A 55 -2.82 7.49 -3.48
C ARG A 55 -2.08 8.82 -3.70
N ALA A 56 -0.90 8.97 -3.11
CA ALA A 56 -0.08 10.18 -3.22
C ALA A 56 0.60 10.28 -4.60
N SER A 57 1.11 9.16 -5.14
CA SER A 57 1.76 9.13 -6.46
C SER A 57 0.75 9.16 -7.61
N GLY A 58 -0.46 8.67 -7.38
CA GLY A 58 -1.46 8.46 -8.43
C GLY A 58 -1.17 7.23 -9.31
N GLU A 59 -0.23 6.37 -8.90
CA GLU A 59 0.10 5.13 -9.60
C GLU A 59 -0.79 3.97 -9.15
N ASP A 60 -0.98 3.00 -10.05
CA ASP A 60 -1.73 1.78 -9.77
C ASP A 60 -0.97 0.87 -8.81
N LEU A 61 -1.69 0.12 -7.96
CA LEU A 61 -1.11 -0.75 -6.96
C LEU A 61 -1.12 -2.21 -7.41
N LEU A 62 0.06 -2.84 -7.46
CA LEU A 62 0.19 -4.28 -7.66
C LEU A 62 -0.01 -5.01 -6.32
N PHE A 63 -1.04 -5.84 -6.23
CA PHE A 63 -1.32 -6.66 -5.05
C PHE A 63 -1.91 -8.02 -5.42
N LYS A 64 -1.97 -8.91 -4.43
CA LYS A 64 -2.66 -10.20 -4.53
C LYS A 64 -3.62 -10.34 -3.37
N GLY A 65 -4.82 -10.87 -3.63
CA GLY A 65 -5.88 -11.05 -2.65
C GLY A 65 -6.96 -9.98 -2.78
N ASP A 66 -7.78 -9.82 -1.74
CA ASP A 66 -8.97 -8.96 -1.77
C ASP A 66 -8.81 -7.65 -0.96
N ASP A 67 -7.66 -7.43 -0.34
CA ASP A 67 -7.46 -6.36 0.66
C ASP A 67 -7.66 -4.95 0.05
N PHE A 68 -7.37 -4.79 -1.24
CA PHE A 68 -7.53 -3.53 -1.98
C PHE A 68 -8.72 -3.53 -2.95
N THR A 69 -9.37 -4.67 -3.22
CA THR A 69 -10.43 -4.78 -4.25
C THR A 69 -11.70 -4.01 -3.90
N LYS A 70 -11.88 -3.69 -2.62
CA LYS A 70 -13.00 -2.89 -2.10
C LYS A 70 -12.57 -1.51 -1.63
N THR A 71 -11.47 -1.00 -2.18
CA THR A 71 -10.97 0.35 -1.94
C THR A 71 -11.14 1.22 -3.18
N ASP A 72 -10.68 2.46 -3.14
CA ASP A 72 -10.66 3.41 -4.26
C ASP A 72 -9.27 3.50 -4.94
N ILE A 73 -8.41 2.50 -4.74
CA ILE A 73 -7.14 2.33 -5.45
C ILE A 73 -7.34 1.45 -6.67
N ALA A 74 -6.72 1.83 -7.79
CA ALA A 74 -6.73 1.06 -9.01
C ALA A 74 -5.70 -0.09 -8.96
N PRO A 75 -6.05 -1.29 -9.43
CA PRO A 75 -5.11 -2.40 -9.55
C PRO A 75 -4.20 -2.21 -10.77
N ALA A 76 -2.93 -2.58 -10.63
CA ALA A 76 -1.94 -2.63 -11.71
C ALA A 76 -1.98 -3.96 -12.49
#